data_AF-A0A7C3VAX1-F1
#
_entry.id   AF-A0A7C3VAX1-F1
#
_cell.length_a   1.000
_cell.length_b   1.000
_cell.length_c   1.000
_cell.angle_alpha   90.00
_cell.angle_beta   90.00
_cell.angle_gamma   90.00
#
_symmetry.space_group_name_H-M   'P 1'
#
loop_
_entity.id
_entity.type
_entity.pdbx_description
1 polymer ?
#
loop_
_entity_poly.entity_id
_entity_poly.type
_entity_poly.pdbx_seq_one_letter_code
_entity_poly.pdbx_strand_id
1 'polypeptide(L)'
;MEIFFRQELLEYAEPGHPESPARLIAIVKNLQQRGRKLLSFEPASTEQLLAVHSSRLVESVRSNTFFDPDCPNIPFIFRYASLAAGGAIKAATLALSGTDGCALIR
;
A
#
# COMPACT_ATOMS: atom_id res chain seq x y z
N MET A 1 -19.51 -2.87 1.94
CA MET A 1 -18.08 -2.51 1.92
C MET A 1 -17.19 -3.75 1.97
N GLU A 2 -16.39 -3.95 0.92
CA GLU A 2 -15.28 -4.90 0.88
C GLU A 2 -14.02 -4.25 1.47
N ILE A 3 -13.20 -5.05 2.16
CA ILE A 3 -11.96 -4.56 2.78
C ILE A 3 -10.79 -5.36 2.22
N PHE A 4 -9.79 -4.64 1.73
CA PHE A 4 -8.61 -5.19 1.08
C PHE A 4 -7.38 -5.06 1.98
N PHE A 5 -6.58 -6.12 2.09
CA PHE A 5 -5.34 -6.12 2.87
C PHE A 5 -4.34 -7.14 2.31
N ARG A 6 -3.06 -6.80 2.44
CA ARG A 6 -1.92 -7.65 2.07
C ARG A 6 -0.94 -7.69 3.23
N GLN A 7 -0.56 -8.91 3.65
CA GLN A 7 0.34 -9.13 4.79
C GLN A 7 1.71 -8.48 4.57
N GLU A 8 2.15 -8.40 3.32
CA GLU A 8 3.44 -7.82 2.94
C GLU A 8 3.58 -6.34 3.31
N LEU A 9 2.47 -5.60 3.47
CA LEU A 9 2.49 -4.21 3.92
C LEU A 9 2.94 -4.04 5.38
N LEU A 10 3.09 -5.14 6.12
CA LEU A 10 3.61 -5.15 7.49
C LEU A 10 5.12 -5.36 7.56
N GLU A 11 5.78 -5.69 6.45
CA GLU A 11 7.18 -6.13 6.44
C GLU A 11 8.17 -4.96 6.48
N TYR A 12 7.82 -3.81 5.90
CA TYR A 12 8.72 -2.66 5.87
C TYR A 12 8.56 -1.83 7.14
N ALA A 13 9.64 -1.40 7.76
CA ALA A 13 9.59 -0.55 8.95
C ALA A 13 10.89 0.22 9.10
N GLU A 14 10.81 1.40 9.70
CA GLU A 14 11.99 2.14 10.17
C GLU A 14 11.87 2.34 11.70
N PRO A 15 12.87 1.92 12.49
CA PRO A 15 12.86 2.11 13.94
C PRO A 15 12.75 3.59 14.32
N GLY A 16 11.79 3.92 15.18
CA GLY A 16 11.55 5.30 15.63
C GLY A 16 10.66 6.13 14.70
N HIS A 17 10.31 5.62 13.52
CA HIS A 17 9.43 6.32 12.59
C HIS A 17 7.95 6.20 13.03
N PRO A 18 7.16 7.30 12.98
CA PRO A 18 5.75 7.27 13.37
C PRO A 18 4.89 6.36 12.48
N GLU A 19 5.29 6.21 11.22
CA GLU A 19 4.69 5.30 10.25
C GLU A 19 5.17 3.86 10.51
N SER A 20 4.58 3.20 11.51
CA SER A 20 4.96 1.83 11.91
C SER A 20 3.91 0.77 11.51
N PRO A 21 4.34 -0.49 11.28
CA PRO A 21 3.43 -1.61 11.01
C PRO A 21 2.37 -1.81 12.10
N ALA A 22 2.66 -1.41 13.35
CA ALA A 22 1.76 -1.54 14.48
C ALA A 22 0.41 -0.85 14.24
N ARG A 23 0.40 0.27 13.50
CA ARG A 23 -0.82 0.99 13.11
C ARG A 23 -1.76 0.10 12.30
N LEU A 24 -1.22 -0.57 11.29
CA LEU A 24 -1.98 -1.43 10.40
C LEU A 24 -2.37 -2.75 11.08
N ILE A 25 -1.47 -3.33 11.89
CA ILE A 25 -1.75 -4.54 12.68
C ILE A 25 -2.96 -4.35 13.60
N ALA A 26 -3.04 -3.21 14.30
CA ALA A 26 -4.15 -2.92 15.20
C ALA A 26 -5.50 -2.89 14.47
N ILE A 27 -5.54 -2.28 13.27
CA ILE A 27 -6.74 -2.20 12.43
C ILE A 27 -7.14 -3.59 11.94
N VAL A 28 -6.19 -4.34 11.36
CA VAL A 28 -6.42 -5.70 10.83
C VAL A 28 -6.95 -6.63 11.93
N LYS A 29 -6.31 -6.62 13.11
CA LYS A 29 -6.73 -7.43 14.26
C LYS A 29 -8.15 -7.08 14.70
N ASN A 30 -8.47 -5.79 14.81
CA ASN A 30 -9.81 -5.36 15.20
C ASN A 30 -10.90 -5.80 14.21
N LEU A 31 -10.61 -5.69 12.91
CA LEU A 31 -11.53 -6.11 11.85
C LEU A 31 -11.75 -7.63 11.86
N GLN A 32 -10.67 -8.41 11.98
CA GLN A 32 -10.75 -9.87 12.06
C GLN A 32 -11.53 -10.34 13.29
N GLN A 33 -11.32 -9.72 14.46
CA GLN A 33 -12.09 -10.00 15.69
C GLN A 33 -13.59 -9.72 15.53
N ARG A 34 -13.96 -8.78 14.64
CA ARG A 34 -15.35 -8.49 14.27
C ARG A 34 -15.88 -9.37 13.13
N GLY A 35 -15.15 -10.44 12.77
CA GLY A 35 -15.54 -11.37 11.71
C GLY A 35 -15.47 -10.80 10.29
N ARG A 36 -14.74 -9.70 10.07
CA ARG A 36 -14.60 -9.10 8.73
C ARG A 36 -13.63 -9.93 7.89
N LYS A 37 -14.07 -10.32 6.70
CA LYS A 37 -13.20 -10.91 5.67
C LYS A 37 -12.33 -9.83 5.04
N LEU A 38 -11.03 -10.11 4.95
CA LEU A 38 -10.06 -9.28 4.25
C LEU A 38 -9.75 -9.93 2.90
N LEU A 39 -9.86 -9.17 1.82
CA LEU A 39 -9.64 -9.62 0.45
C LEU A 39 -8.23 -9.22 -0.03
N SER A 40 -7.68 -9.99 -0.95
CA SER A 40 -6.41 -9.67 -1.60
C SER A 40 -6.61 -8.74 -2.79
N PHE A 41 -5.52 -8.15 -3.28
CA PHE A 41 -5.45 -7.27 -4.44
C PHE A 41 -4.05 -7.37 -5.06
N GLU A 42 -3.92 -6.96 -6.33
CA GLU A 42 -2.64 -6.94 -7.02
C GLU A 42 -1.90 -5.61 -6.85
N PRO A 43 -0.56 -5.59 -6.90
CA PRO A 43 0.19 -4.35 -6.97
C PRO A 43 -0.13 -3.57 -8.24
N ALA A 44 0.07 -2.26 -8.20
CA ALA A 44 -0.07 -1.40 -9.37
C ALA A 44 0.95 -1.79 -10.45
N SER A 45 0.50 -1.82 -11.71
CA SER A 45 1.39 -1.99 -12.86
C SER A 45 2.23 -0.74 -13.09
N THR A 46 3.34 -0.87 -13.83
CA THR A 46 4.17 0.29 -14.19
C THR A 46 3.36 1.32 -14.98
N GLU A 47 2.46 0.88 -15.87
CA GLU A 47 1.59 1.75 -16.66
C GLU A 47 0.62 2.53 -15.75
N GLN A 48 0.05 1.87 -14.74
CA GLN A 48 -0.82 2.53 -13.75
C GLN A 48 -0.07 3.57 -12.92
N LEU A 49 1.17 3.27 -12.52
CA LEU A 49 2.02 4.24 -11.82
C LEU A 49 2.37 5.44 -12.71
N LEU A 50 2.71 5.19 -13.98
CA LEU A 50 3.07 6.21 -14.96
C LEU A 50 1.88 7.07 -15.42
N ALA A 51 0.64 6.64 -15.16
CA ALA A 51 -0.55 7.46 -15.42
C ALA A 51 -0.64 8.71 -14.50
N VAL A 52 0.09 8.71 -13.38
CA VAL A 52 0.10 9.81 -12.38
C VAL A 52 1.50 10.32 -12.10
N HIS A 53 2.50 9.43 -12.03
CA HIS A 53 3.86 9.76 -11.66
C HIS A 53 4.79 9.86 -12.86
N SER A 54 5.79 10.74 -12.78
CA SER A 54 6.86 10.79 -13.78
C SER A 54 7.67 9.49 -13.79
N SER A 55 8.16 9.10 -14.97
CA SER A 55 9.08 7.96 -15.12
C SER A 55 10.33 8.11 -14.26
N ARG A 56 10.86 9.33 -14.14
CA ARG A 56 12.00 9.65 -13.26
C ARG A 56 11.72 9.27 -11.81
N LEU A 57 10.54 9.62 -11.29
CA LEU A 57 10.18 9.30 -9.91
C LEU A 57 10.04 7.79 -9.72
N VAL A 58 9.29 7.12 -10.61
CA VAL A 58 9.07 5.67 -10.56
C VAL A 58 10.40 4.92 -10.55
N GLU A 59 11.34 5.30 -11.43
CA GLU A 59 12.67 4.68 -11.49
C GLU A 59 13.55 5.02 -10.28
N SER A 60 13.45 6.22 -9.72
CA SER A 60 14.20 6.57 -8.50
C SER A 60 13.75 5.75 -7.28
N VAL A 61 12.45 5.48 -7.14
CA VAL A 61 11.93 4.58 -6.10
C VAL A 61 12.29 3.12 -6.41
N ARG A 62 12.19 2.69 -7.68
CA ARG A 62 12.57 1.34 -8.13
C ARG A 62 14.04 1.01 -7.84
N SER A 63 14.92 1.98 -8.05
CA SER A 63 16.35 1.89 -7.78
C SER A 63 16.73 2.19 -6.33
N ASN A 64 15.76 2.51 -5.46
CA ASN A 64 15.97 2.92 -4.07
C ASN A 64 16.96 4.09 -3.91
N THR A 65 16.92 5.03 -4.85
CA THR A 65 17.74 6.25 -4.88
C THR A 65 16.94 7.50 -4.48
N PHE A 66 15.61 7.40 -4.44
CA PHE A 66 14.75 8.45 -3.89
C PHE A 66 14.90 8.47 -2.36
N PHE A 67 15.33 9.59 -1.80
CA PHE A 67 15.47 9.83 -0.36
C PHE A 67 15.00 11.23 -0.02
N ASP A 68 14.21 11.36 1.05
CA ASP A 68 13.99 12.62 1.74
C ASP A 68 13.94 12.38 3.26
N PRO A 69 14.08 13.42 4.10
CA PRO A 69 14.12 13.24 5.56
C PRO A 69 12.91 12.52 6.18
N ASP A 70 11.76 12.56 5.52
CA ASP A 70 10.53 11.89 5.96
C ASP A 70 10.26 10.57 5.20
N CYS A 71 11.05 10.27 4.15
CA CYS A 71 10.97 9.06 3.33
C CYS A 71 12.34 8.37 3.24
N PRO A 72 12.68 7.52 4.23
CA PRO A 72 13.93 6.75 4.23
C PRO A 72 14.00 5.71 3.11
N ASN A 73 15.23 5.35 2.72
CA ASN A 73 15.49 4.33 1.68
C ASN A 73 15.41 2.92 2.27
N ILE A 74 14.19 2.44 2.46
CA ILE A 74 13.94 1.09 3.01
C ILE A 74 14.17 0.03 1.91
N PRO A 75 14.80 -1.11 2.23
CA PRO A 75 14.93 -2.21 1.27
C PRO A 75 13.59 -2.62 0.66
N PHE A 76 13.59 -2.87 -0.65
CA PHE A 76 12.41 -3.28 -1.42
C PHE A 76 11.23 -2.30 -1.39
N ILE A 77 11.46 -1.02 -1.07
CA ILE A 77 10.39 -0.01 -0.96
C ILE A 77 9.48 0.06 -2.19
N PHE A 78 10.04 -0.11 -3.39
CA PHE A 78 9.26 -0.14 -4.63
C PHE A 78 8.16 -1.21 -4.63
N ARG A 79 8.46 -2.41 -4.08
CA ARG A 79 7.48 -3.50 -3.98
C ARG A 79 6.31 -3.09 -3.08
N TYR A 80 6.61 -2.53 -1.91
CA TYR A 80 5.60 -2.12 -0.93
C TYR A 80 4.77 -0.93 -1.44
N ALA A 81 5.42 0.08 -2.02
CA ALA A 81 4.76 1.24 -2.60
C ALA A 81 3.84 0.85 -3.78
N SER A 82 4.31 -0.04 -4.66
CA SER A 82 3.49 -0.56 -5.77
C SER A 82 2.30 -1.36 -5.24
N LEU A 83 2.49 -2.13 -4.18
CA LEU A 83 1.42 -2.86 -3.52
C LEU A 83 0.38 -1.90 -2.93
N ALA A 84 0.81 -0.91 -2.14
CA ALA A 84 -0.08 0.12 -1.59
C ALA A 84 -0.89 0.83 -2.67
N ALA A 85 -0.25 1.26 -3.78
CA ALA A 85 -0.95 1.87 -4.91
C ALA A 85 -1.99 0.92 -5.54
N GLY A 86 -1.66 -0.36 -5.69
CA GLY A 86 -2.58 -1.38 -6.20
C GLY A 86 -3.83 -1.57 -5.33
N GLY A 87 -3.68 -1.50 -4.01
CA GLY A 87 -4.80 -1.51 -3.07
C GLY A 87 -5.74 -0.31 -3.26
N ALA A 88 -5.17 0.89 -3.38
CA ALA A 88 -5.95 2.10 -3.66
C ALA A 88 -6.73 1.99 -4.99
N ILE A 89 -6.07 1.52 -6.04
CA ILE A 89 -6.70 1.31 -7.35
C ILE A 89 -7.84 0.30 -7.24
N LYS A 90 -7.64 -0.83 -6.54
CA LYS A 90 -8.68 -1.85 -6.37
C LYS A 90 -9.92 -1.29 -5.66
N ALA A 91 -9.73 -0.53 -4.57
CA ALA A 91 -10.83 0.10 -3.85
C ALA A 91 -11.59 1.12 -4.74
N ALA A 92 -10.85 1.93 -5.52
CA ALA A 92 -11.44 2.90 -6.44
C ALA A 92 -12.22 2.21 -7.59
N THR A 93 -11.67 1.15 -8.19
CA THR A 93 -12.36 0.36 -9.22
C THR A 93 -13.67 -0.23 -8.69
N LEU A 94 -13.66 -0.72 -7.45
CA LEU A 94 -14.86 -1.26 -6.83
C LEU A 94 -15.93 -0.19 -6.63
N ALA A 95 -15.54 1.00 -6.15
CA ALA A 95 -16.44 2.14 -5.98
C ALA A 95 -17.07 2.57 -7.31
N LEU A 96 -16.28 2.63 -8.40
CA LEU A 96 -16.78 2.92 -9.75
C LEU A 96 -17.78 1.87 -10.25
N SER A 97 -17.66 0.62 -9.78
CA SER A 97 -18.64 -0.45 -10.08
C SER A 97 -19.90 -0.41 -9.20
N GLY A 98 -20.04 0.60 -8.33
CA GLY A 98 -21.19 0.76 -7.43
C GLY A 98 -21.08 -0.04 -6.12
N THR A 99 -19.88 -0.51 -5.76
CA THR A 99 -19.64 -1.27 -4.51
C THR A 99 -18.62 -0.54 -3.63
N ASP A 100 -18.94 -0.34 -2.35
CA ASP A 100 -18.01 0.31 -1.43
C ASP A 100 -16.74 -0.55 -1.21
N GLY A 101 -15.57 0.06 -1.38
CA GLY A 101 -14.27 -0.56 -1.14
C GLY A 101 -13.41 0.25 -0.18
N CYS A 102 -12.67 -0.44 0.69
CA CYS A 102 -11.64 0.14 1.53
C CYS A 102 -10.38 -0.71 1.42
N ALA A 103 -9.24 -0.10 1.09
CA ALA A 103 -7.95 -0.78 1.10
C ALA A 103 -7.11 -0.30 2.28
N LEU A 104 -6.64 -1.25 3.08
CA LEU A 104 -5.74 -1.00 4.19
C LEU A 104 -4.31 -0.99 3.65
N ILE A 105 -3.88 0.19 3.22
CA ILE A 105 -2.58 0.44 2.60
C ILE A 105 -1.65 1.16 3.58
N ARG A 106 -0.35 0.93 3.41
CA ARG A 106 0.72 1.54 4.19
C ARG A 106 1.84 1.86 3.22
#